data_AF-A0A815JXX1-F1
#
_entry.id   AF-A0A815JXX1-F1
#
_cell.length_a   1.000
_cell.length_b   1.000
_cell.length_c   1.000
_cell.angle_alpha   90.00
_cell.angle_beta   90.00
_cell.angle_gamma   90.00
#
_symmetry.space_group_name_H-M   'P 1'
#
loop_
_entity.id
_entity.type
_entity.pdbx_description
1 polymer ?
#
loop_
_entity_poly.entity_id
_entity_poly.type
_entity_poly.pdbx_seq_one_letter_code
_entity_poly.pdbx_strand_id
1 'polypeptide(L)'
;MDLQHDQKREKSSGNVRFNVFETNSSGLDFIQQIQNLENPRLSTADQSQSSTISQTYILDRTDNLLLQQKRMSSDPELQKLNYKEIIFNEENLTTDTLQHHQFSQTATLVKHRLSTISQIYLPHGNEYHHQRKLPANSPDLSEHFLLNDDTVTDSSIDTDTLKSITDDDSINDYHFSTSSKHRLFIFEPIITGLIIFPILVLFWACGWNLILIMLNKWNSFSLTLHLVEIDNNGYNNYTWTSLIVPYFIAQFILLLTYLLQDSIYNFLKYKCKYWLLHSILLKFHILLLASTYIVQWEMMWTIWDQYSPQKWYFEILMSLTSLFALIVLNGHLCDLVCAPFLVSYDSVEYCIQFGCPLLTRQMSQWIINLINHFLYEYFVSILTIVAWRGFYNFLDKYLYPGNVDLSAGLCFLFGYILYFLLMYFQTYFEDLNIKYEFWAFVSINFPQFYHNIQHLLAFISCLLIWRGYWMIFDTYIYIFKEYHYTYLLLFIVSFLVMALLQTSSSINGPLSNMPDYFSFFPLYPNCYLTIMVMKYSKFFGRFGENTSL
;
A
#
# COMPACT_ATOMS: atom_id res chain seq x y z
N MET A 1 42.57 -2.36 67.77
CA MET A 1 41.63 -2.43 66.64
C MET A 1 41.37 -0.99 66.20
N ASP A 2 42.37 -0.47 65.48
CA ASP A 2 42.33 0.37 64.26
C ASP A 2 41.18 1.39 64.15
N LEU A 3 41.44 2.70 64.39
CA LEU A 3 42.04 3.73 63.49
C LEU A 3 40.96 4.41 62.60
N GLN A 4 40.61 5.68 62.88
CA GLN A 4 41.02 6.93 62.16
C GLN A 4 40.54 6.97 60.69
N HIS A 5 39.94 8.01 60.09
CA HIS A 5 40.02 9.49 60.11
C HIS A 5 38.69 10.01 59.51
N ASP A 6 38.02 11.11 59.87
CA ASP A 6 38.38 12.53 60.01
C ASP A 6 38.63 13.31 58.69
N GLN A 7 37.82 14.38 58.52
CA GLN A 7 38.03 15.64 57.77
C GLN A 7 37.52 15.90 56.34
N LYS A 8 36.60 16.90 56.32
CA LYS A 8 36.63 18.21 55.61
C LYS A 8 36.25 18.32 54.13
N ARG A 9 35.14 19.08 53.96
CA ARG A 9 34.98 20.31 53.15
C ARG A 9 36.08 20.57 52.10
N GLU A 10 35.65 20.64 50.84
CA GLU A 10 36.03 21.74 49.96
C GLU A 10 34.84 22.15 49.07
N LYS A 11 34.40 23.38 49.27
CA LYS A 11 33.61 24.15 48.31
C LYS A 11 34.60 24.65 47.25
N SER A 12 34.44 24.27 45.99
CA SER A 12 35.04 25.03 44.88
C SER A 12 33.93 25.63 44.02
N SER A 13 33.80 26.94 44.19
CA SER A 13 33.06 27.85 43.34
C SER A 13 33.78 27.96 41.99
N GLY A 14 33.26 27.30 40.97
CA GLY A 14 33.64 27.52 39.57
C GLY A 14 32.88 28.71 39.00
N ASN A 15 33.45 29.90 39.09
CA ASN A 15 33.05 31.07 38.31
C ASN A 15 33.27 30.80 36.82
N VAL A 16 32.21 30.45 36.09
CA VAL A 16 32.23 30.47 34.63
C VAL A 16 31.91 31.90 34.18
N ARG A 17 32.96 32.63 33.78
CA ARG A 17 32.85 33.90 33.07
C ARG A 17 32.19 33.62 31.71
N PHE A 18 31.02 34.21 31.49
CA PHE A 18 30.49 34.43 30.15
C PHE A 18 31.37 35.47 29.45
N ASN A 19 32.24 35.00 28.57
CA ASN A 19 32.84 35.88 27.55
C ASN A 19 31.79 36.12 26.48
N VAL A 20 31.25 37.33 26.51
CA VAL A 20 30.51 37.94 25.41
C VAL A 20 31.47 38.07 24.24
N PHE A 21 31.32 37.22 23.23
CA PHE A 21 31.93 37.45 21.93
C PHE A 21 31.02 38.41 21.16
N GLU A 22 31.48 39.66 21.09
CA GLU A 22 31.04 40.63 20.10
C GLU A 22 31.34 40.07 18.70
N THR A 23 30.32 39.64 17.97
CA THR A 23 30.42 39.45 16.53
C THR A 23 30.25 40.80 15.87
N ASN A 24 31.39 41.45 15.64
CA ASN A 24 31.49 42.61 14.76
C ASN A 24 31.13 42.22 13.32
N SER A 25 30.35 43.13 12.75
CA SER A 25 30.06 43.32 11.33
C SER A 25 31.26 43.13 10.41
N SER A 26 31.11 42.31 9.37
CA SER A 26 31.53 42.61 7.98
C SER A 26 31.29 41.39 7.10
N GLY A 27 30.51 41.57 6.03
CA GLY A 27 30.17 40.49 5.09
C GLY A 27 29.06 40.84 4.11
N LEU A 28 28.89 42.14 3.81
CA LEU A 28 28.18 42.64 2.64
C LEU A 28 29.24 42.81 1.56
N ASP A 29 29.51 41.77 0.76
CA ASP A 29 30.32 41.89 -0.48
C ASP A 29 30.30 40.60 -1.34
N PHE A 30 29.11 40.04 -1.61
CA PHE A 30 28.99 38.97 -2.62
C PHE A 30 27.74 39.03 -3.50
N ILE A 31 27.00 40.14 -3.48
CA ILE A 31 25.87 40.39 -4.38
C ILE A 31 26.18 41.64 -5.21
N GLN A 32 27.25 41.59 -6.01
CA GLN A 32 27.51 42.62 -7.03
C GLN A 32 28.39 42.13 -8.20
N GLN A 33 28.35 40.84 -8.54
CA GLN A 33 29.14 40.29 -9.65
C GLN A 33 28.39 39.35 -10.62
N ILE A 34 27.05 39.44 -10.71
CA ILE A 34 26.30 38.83 -11.82
C ILE A 34 25.26 39.82 -12.33
N GLN A 35 25.71 40.92 -12.93
CA GLN A 35 24.80 41.83 -13.63
C GLN A 35 25.39 42.57 -14.84
N ASN A 36 26.59 42.21 -15.30
CA ASN A 36 27.18 42.78 -16.50
C ASN A 36 27.76 41.67 -17.36
N LEU A 37 27.01 41.23 -18.36
CA LEU A 37 27.57 40.87 -19.67
C LEU A 37 26.43 40.99 -20.69
N GLU A 38 26.42 42.17 -21.32
CA GLU A 38 25.60 42.52 -22.46
C GLU A 38 25.92 41.63 -23.68
N ASN A 39 24.87 41.45 -24.49
CA ASN A 39 24.90 41.04 -25.89
C ASN A 39 25.98 41.77 -26.71
N PRO A 40 26.34 41.22 -27.88
CA PRO A 40 25.90 41.93 -29.08
C PRO A 40 25.25 41.06 -30.17
N ARG A 41 24.50 41.80 -30.98
CA ARG A 41 23.52 41.48 -32.03
C ARG A 41 24.11 40.95 -33.35
N LEU A 42 23.14 40.59 -34.22
CA LEU A 42 23.06 40.58 -35.70
C LEU A 42 23.10 39.15 -36.30
N SER A 43 22.23 38.75 -37.24
CA SER A 43 21.19 39.44 -38.03
C SER A 43 20.36 38.41 -38.84
N THR A 44 19.08 38.74 -39.13
CA THR A 44 18.31 38.54 -40.40
C THR A 44 18.34 37.16 -41.09
N ALA A 45 17.28 36.55 -41.62
CA ALA A 45 15.91 36.92 -41.96
C ALA A 45 15.16 35.59 -42.29
N ASP A 46 13.85 35.52 -42.09
CA ASP A 46 12.88 35.31 -43.18
C ASP A 46 11.45 35.15 -42.66
N GLN A 47 10.54 35.76 -43.41
CA GLN A 47 9.12 35.93 -43.16
C GLN A 47 8.26 34.85 -43.86
N SER A 48 7.00 34.78 -43.42
CA SER A 48 5.82 34.19 -44.07
C SER A 48 5.69 32.66 -43.90
N GLN A 49 4.53 32.08 -43.58
CA GLN A 49 3.17 32.34 -44.07
C GLN A 49 2.08 31.98 -43.04
N SER A 50 0.94 32.66 -43.16
CA SER A 50 -0.33 32.36 -42.50
C SER A 50 -1.16 31.29 -43.24
N SER A 51 -1.94 30.50 -42.51
CA SER A 51 -3.31 30.05 -42.84
C SER A 51 -3.75 29.06 -41.74
N THR A 52 -4.77 29.32 -40.93
CA THR A 52 -6.22 29.29 -41.22
C THR A 52 -6.67 27.98 -41.86
N ILE A 53 -7.13 27.03 -41.03
CA ILE A 53 -8.01 25.85 -41.31
C ILE A 53 -8.16 25.14 -39.94
N SER A 54 -9.28 24.64 -39.42
CA SER A 54 -10.71 24.81 -39.63
C SER A 54 -11.38 24.19 -38.38
N GLN A 55 -12.21 24.96 -37.68
CA GLN A 55 -13.06 24.52 -36.57
C GLN A 55 -14.37 23.89 -37.11
N THR A 56 -14.29 22.67 -37.63
CA THR A 56 -15.50 22.02 -38.15
C THR A 56 -15.51 20.53 -37.82
N TYR A 57 -15.82 20.15 -36.57
CA TYR A 57 -16.25 18.76 -36.26
C TYR A 57 -17.03 18.61 -34.94
N ILE A 58 -17.64 19.69 -34.44
CA ILE A 58 -18.51 19.63 -33.25
C ILE A 58 -19.77 20.44 -33.55
N LEU A 59 -20.67 19.91 -34.38
CA LEU A 59 -22.03 20.46 -34.51
C LEU A 59 -23.07 19.49 -35.11
N ASP A 60 -22.74 18.21 -35.35
CA ASP A 60 -23.67 17.29 -36.04
C ASP A 60 -24.27 16.19 -35.14
N ARG A 61 -24.04 16.25 -33.82
CA ARG A 61 -24.50 15.21 -32.87
C ARG A 61 -25.59 15.66 -31.90
N THR A 62 -25.82 16.97 -31.76
CA THR A 62 -26.81 17.54 -30.83
C THR A 62 -28.23 17.61 -31.40
N ASP A 63 -28.39 17.62 -32.73
CA ASP A 63 -29.71 17.77 -33.36
C ASP A 63 -30.51 16.46 -33.45
N ASN A 64 -29.84 15.30 -33.42
CA ASN A 64 -30.51 14.00 -33.46
C ASN A 64 -31.13 13.56 -32.12
N LEU A 65 -30.63 14.07 -30.98
CA LEU A 65 -31.19 13.75 -29.66
C LEU A 65 -32.45 14.58 -29.33
N LEU A 66 -32.52 15.83 -29.82
CA LEU A 66 -33.69 16.70 -29.65
C LEU A 66 -34.90 16.29 -30.52
N LEU A 67 -34.66 15.59 -31.63
CA LEU A 67 -35.71 15.04 -32.50
C LEU A 67 -36.31 13.73 -31.99
N GLN A 68 -35.57 12.96 -31.19
CA GLN A 68 -36.05 11.70 -30.61
C GLN A 68 -36.85 11.93 -29.31
N GLN A 69 -36.52 12.98 -28.55
CA GLN A 69 -37.26 13.38 -27.35
C GLN A 69 -38.60 14.06 -27.67
N LYS A 70 -38.76 14.61 -28.88
CA LYS A 70 -40.00 15.26 -29.34
C LYS A 70 -41.03 14.30 -29.97
N ARG A 71 -40.70 13.01 -30.13
CA ARG A 71 -41.63 11.98 -30.66
C ARG A 71 -42.29 11.09 -29.60
N MET A 72 -41.95 11.25 -28.32
CA MET A 72 -42.53 10.45 -27.22
C MET A 72 -43.58 11.18 -26.35
N SER A 73 -44.05 12.38 -26.75
CA SER A 73 -44.99 13.18 -25.92
C SER A 73 -46.35 13.49 -26.59
N SER A 74 -46.88 12.62 -27.43
CA SER A 74 -48.16 12.85 -28.11
C SER A 74 -49.03 11.60 -28.11
N ASP A 75 -49.58 11.28 -26.94
CA ASP A 75 -50.84 10.53 -26.85
C ASP A 75 -51.62 10.91 -25.57
N PRO A 76 -52.65 11.78 -25.68
CA PRO A 76 -53.43 12.25 -24.52
C PRO A 76 -54.46 11.25 -23.97
N GLU A 77 -54.64 10.07 -24.58
CA GLU A 77 -55.69 9.13 -24.16
C GLU A 77 -55.23 8.01 -23.21
N LEU A 78 -53.91 7.77 -23.07
CA LEU A 78 -53.41 6.70 -22.19
C LEU A 78 -53.26 7.08 -20.71
N GLN A 79 -53.43 8.35 -20.33
CA GLN A 79 -53.31 8.80 -18.93
C GLN A 79 -54.62 8.79 -18.14
N LYS A 80 -55.77 8.51 -18.77
CA LYS A 80 -57.09 8.54 -18.09
C LYS A 80 -57.61 7.20 -17.56
N LEU A 81 -56.90 6.10 -17.78
CA LEU A 81 -57.37 4.75 -17.43
C LEU A 81 -56.69 4.09 -16.23
N ASN A 82 -55.69 4.74 -15.60
CA ASN A 82 -54.92 4.10 -14.52
C ASN A 82 -55.02 4.80 -13.15
N TYR A 83 -56.02 5.66 -12.94
CA TYR A 83 -56.20 6.40 -11.68
C TYR A 83 -57.55 6.16 -10.99
N LYS A 84 -58.31 5.14 -11.39
CA LYS A 84 -59.68 4.93 -10.90
C LYS A 84 -59.92 3.61 -10.15
N GLU A 85 -58.88 2.92 -9.70
CA GLU A 85 -59.05 1.62 -9.02
C GLU A 85 -58.17 1.42 -7.77
N ILE A 86 -57.89 2.50 -7.03
CA ILE A 86 -57.32 2.42 -5.67
C ILE A 86 -58.08 3.36 -4.75
N ILE A 87 -59.38 3.12 -4.58
CA ILE A 87 -60.15 3.58 -3.42
C ILE A 87 -61.15 2.47 -3.14
N PHE A 88 -60.83 1.57 -2.20
CA PHE A 88 -61.76 0.92 -1.26
C PHE A 88 -61.03 -0.22 -0.53
N ASN A 89 -60.64 0.05 0.72
CA ASN A 89 -60.60 -0.84 1.90
C ASN A 89 -59.46 -0.45 2.85
N GLU A 90 -59.70 0.56 3.67
CA GLU A 90 -58.97 0.78 4.91
C GLU A 90 -60.00 0.85 6.05
N GLU A 91 -60.21 -0.29 6.71
CA GLU A 91 -60.66 -0.31 8.09
C GLU A 91 -59.74 -1.23 8.89
N ASN A 92 -59.14 -0.66 9.93
CA ASN A 92 -58.38 -1.28 11.01
C ASN A 92 -56.96 -1.78 10.69
N LEU A 93 -56.02 -0.85 10.55
CA LEU A 93 -54.60 -1.10 10.84
C LEU A 93 -54.11 -0.13 11.92
N THR A 94 -53.63 -0.68 13.04
CA THR A 94 -53.09 0.07 14.18
C THR A 94 -51.85 0.88 13.80
N THR A 95 -51.69 2.06 14.41
CA THR A 95 -50.70 3.09 14.09
C THR A 95 -49.24 2.61 14.14
N ASP A 96 -48.94 1.58 14.94
CA ASP A 96 -47.58 1.02 15.07
C ASP A 96 -47.15 0.17 13.87
N THR A 97 -48.10 -0.52 13.22
CA THR A 97 -47.83 -1.29 12.00
C THR A 97 -47.58 -0.39 10.80
N LEU A 98 -48.21 0.80 10.76
CA LEU A 98 -48.02 1.77 9.69
C LEU A 98 -46.63 2.42 9.76
N GLN A 99 -46.15 2.72 10.98
CA GLN A 99 -44.79 3.28 11.15
C GLN A 99 -43.70 2.27 10.79
N HIS A 100 -43.84 0.99 11.17
CA HIS A 100 -42.87 -0.04 10.77
C HIS A 100 -42.87 -0.29 9.26
N HIS A 101 -44.04 -0.26 8.61
CA HIS A 101 -44.15 -0.46 7.18
C HIS A 101 -43.62 0.74 6.39
N GLN A 102 -43.83 1.97 6.89
CA GLN A 102 -43.24 3.18 6.32
C GLN A 102 -41.73 3.19 6.48
N PHE A 103 -41.19 2.85 7.66
CA PHE A 103 -39.74 2.79 7.88
C PHE A 103 -39.06 1.73 6.98
N SER A 104 -39.70 0.57 6.82
CA SER A 104 -39.25 -0.49 5.91
C SER A 104 -39.28 -0.03 4.46
N GLN A 105 -40.34 0.64 4.01
CA GLN A 105 -40.45 1.14 2.65
C GLN A 105 -39.45 2.26 2.37
N THR A 106 -39.23 3.21 3.29
CA THR A 106 -38.17 4.22 3.15
C THR A 106 -36.79 3.60 3.14
N ALA A 107 -36.50 2.60 3.98
CA ALA A 107 -35.22 1.90 3.95
C ALA A 107 -34.99 1.15 2.63
N THR A 108 -36.04 0.54 2.07
CA THR A 108 -35.97 -0.18 0.79
C THR A 108 -35.81 0.79 -0.39
N LEU A 109 -36.50 1.94 -0.33
CA LEU A 109 -36.43 2.98 -1.36
C LEU A 109 -35.10 3.75 -1.31
N VAL A 110 -34.54 3.97 -0.11
CA VAL A 110 -33.18 4.49 0.09
C VAL A 110 -32.15 3.48 -0.41
N LYS A 111 -32.30 2.18 -0.11
CA LYS A 111 -31.42 1.11 -0.63
C LYS A 111 -31.44 1.03 -2.16
N HIS A 112 -32.63 1.17 -2.78
CA HIS A 112 -32.79 1.16 -4.24
C HIS A 112 -32.29 2.46 -4.89
N ARG A 113 -32.41 3.62 -4.22
CA ARG A 113 -31.80 4.87 -4.69
C ARG A 113 -30.28 4.86 -4.53
N LEU A 114 -29.74 4.27 -3.45
CA LEU A 114 -28.31 4.10 -3.24
C LEU A 114 -27.66 3.19 -4.29
N SER A 115 -28.31 2.09 -4.68
CA SER A 115 -27.82 1.23 -5.76
C SER A 115 -27.87 1.89 -7.15
N THR A 116 -28.77 2.86 -7.34
CA THR A 116 -28.91 3.59 -8.60
C THR A 116 -27.97 4.81 -8.64
N ILE A 117 -27.73 5.46 -7.49
CA ILE A 117 -26.81 6.61 -7.38
C ILE A 117 -25.34 6.15 -7.37
N SER A 118 -25.01 4.98 -6.82
CA SER A 118 -23.68 4.37 -6.97
C SER A 118 -23.33 4.06 -8.42
N GLN A 119 -24.33 3.93 -9.30
CA GLN A 119 -24.13 3.78 -10.75
C GLN A 119 -24.00 5.12 -11.49
N ILE A 120 -24.49 6.24 -10.93
CA ILE A 120 -24.50 7.55 -11.59
C ILE A 120 -23.12 8.25 -11.55
N TYR A 121 -22.23 7.85 -10.64
CA TYR A 121 -20.87 8.41 -10.52
C TYR A 121 -19.77 7.59 -11.23
N LEU A 122 -20.13 6.57 -12.02
CA LEU A 122 -19.21 5.98 -12.99
C LEU A 122 -19.30 6.81 -14.29
N PRO A 123 -18.31 7.66 -14.62
CA PRO A 123 -18.37 8.43 -15.85
C PRO A 123 -18.25 7.45 -17.02
N HIS A 124 -19.34 7.33 -17.78
CA HIS A 124 -19.44 6.72 -19.10
C HIS A 124 -18.59 5.48 -19.39
N GLY A 125 -19.25 4.32 -19.37
CA GLY A 125 -19.11 3.30 -20.42
C GLY A 125 -17.69 2.91 -20.79
N ASN A 126 -16.95 2.35 -19.84
CA ASN A 126 -15.95 1.34 -20.13
C ASN A 126 -16.28 0.16 -19.21
N GLU A 127 -16.48 -1.01 -19.82
CA GLU A 127 -16.77 -2.27 -19.15
C GLU A 127 -15.63 -2.62 -18.19
N TYR A 128 -15.77 -2.17 -16.95
CA TYR A 128 -15.17 -2.83 -15.81
C TYR A 128 -16.10 -4.00 -15.49
N HIS A 129 -15.70 -5.22 -15.82
CA HIS A 129 -16.44 -6.40 -15.42
C HIS A 129 -16.41 -6.50 -13.89
N HIS A 130 -17.51 -6.14 -13.24
CA HIS A 130 -17.82 -6.65 -11.92
C HIS A 130 -17.83 -8.18 -11.99
N GLN A 131 -17.07 -8.85 -11.11
CA GLN A 131 -17.44 -10.21 -10.71
C GLN A 131 -18.88 -10.15 -10.19
N ARG A 132 -19.80 -10.73 -10.97
CA ARG A 132 -21.23 -10.73 -10.68
C ARG A 132 -21.45 -11.59 -9.44
N LYS A 133 -21.84 -10.96 -8.32
CA LYS A 133 -22.48 -11.69 -7.21
C LYS A 133 -23.78 -12.27 -7.73
N LEU A 134 -23.79 -13.56 -8.04
CA LEU A 134 -25.02 -14.29 -8.30
C LEU A 134 -25.75 -14.52 -6.97
N PRO A 135 -27.06 -14.21 -6.87
CA PRO A 135 -27.86 -14.65 -5.74
C PRO A 135 -27.96 -16.18 -5.77
N ALA A 136 -27.79 -16.80 -4.59
CA ALA A 136 -28.10 -18.21 -4.41
C ALA A 136 -29.60 -18.44 -4.70
N ASN A 137 -29.89 -19.40 -5.57
CA ASN A 137 -31.20 -19.93 -5.97
C ASN A 137 -31.69 -19.49 -7.37
N SER A 138 -31.10 -20.08 -8.41
CA SER A 138 -31.83 -20.42 -9.64
C SER A 138 -31.19 -21.67 -10.27
N PRO A 139 -31.91 -22.79 -10.42
CA PRO A 139 -31.47 -23.88 -11.28
C PRO A 139 -31.78 -23.50 -12.74
N ASP A 140 -30.91 -23.95 -13.65
CA ASP A 140 -31.01 -23.85 -15.11
C ASP A 140 -30.91 -22.43 -15.71
N LEU A 141 -29.76 -22.14 -16.33
CA LEU A 141 -29.69 -21.77 -17.75
C LEU A 141 -28.23 -21.73 -18.22
N SER A 142 -27.89 -22.66 -19.11
CA SER A 142 -26.73 -22.62 -19.98
C SER A 142 -26.98 -21.65 -21.13
N GLU A 143 -26.19 -20.57 -21.25
CA GLU A 143 -26.11 -19.82 -22.51
C GLU A 143 -24.67 -19.43 -22.87
N HIS A 144 -24.29 -19.93 -24.05
CA HIS A 144 -23.19 -19.50 -24.89
C HIS A 144 -23.28 -18.00 -25.22
N PHE A 145 -22.15 -17.29 -25.23
CA PHE A 145 -22.05 -15.99 -25.90
C PHE A 145 -20.84 -15.93 -26.85
N LEU A 146 -21.18 -16.10 -28.12
CA LEU A 146 -20.64 -15.58 -29.38
C LEU A 146 -19.29 -14.84 -29.37
N LEU A 147 -18.27 -15.51 -29.93
CA LEU A 147 -17.28 -14.89 -30.80
C LEU A 147 -17.29 -15.64 -32.14
N ASN A 148 -18.14 -15.16 -33.06
CA ASN A 148 -17.90 -15.35 -34.49
C ASN A 148 -16.93 -14.25 -34.91
N ASP A 149 -15.66 -14.59 -35.02
CA ASP A 149 -14.78 -13.92 -35.96
C ASP A 149 -14.44 -14.95 -37.03
N ASP A 150 -15.16 -14.84 -38.15
CA ASP A 150 -14.88 -15.60 -39.36
C ASP A 150 -13.51 -15.17 -39.88
N THR A 151 -12.67 -16.15 -40.22
CA THR A 151 -11.38 -16.08 -40.98
C THR A 151 -10.09 -16.45 -40.24
N VAL A 152 -10.04 -17.60 -39.54
CA VAL A 152 -8.79 -18.39 -39.52
C VAL A 152 -9.13 -19.88 -39.62
N THR A 153 -8.98 -20.43 -40.82
CA THR A 153 -8.96 -21.87 -41.10
C THR A 153 -7.71 -22.53 -40.51
N ASP A 154 -7.95 -23.68 -39.86
CA ASP A 154 -7.05 -24.83 -39.68
C ASP A 154 -5.73 -24.66 -38.92
N SER A 155 -5.77 -24.96 -37.62
CA SER A 155 -4.86 -25.96 -37.05
C SER A 155 -5.44 -26.54 -35.75
N SER A 156 -5.36 -27.86 -35.62
CA SER A 156 -5.81 -28.67 -34.49
C SER A 156 -5.13 -28.26 -33.18
N ILE A 157 -5.81 -27.46 -32.37
CA ILE A 157 -5.42 -27.22 -30.98
C ILE A 157 -6.09 -28.31 -30.13
N ASP A 158 -5.25 -29.14 -29.51
CA ASP A 158 -5.64 -30.23 -28.60
C ASP A 158 -6.58 -29.70 -27.51
N THR A 159 -7.81 -30.20 -27.53
CA THR A 159 -8.87 -29.92 -26.55
C THR A 159 -8.50 -30.37 -25.13
N ASP A 160 -7.50 -31.26 -24.98
CA ASP A 160 -6.95 -31.65 -23.69
C ASP A 160 -6.12 -30.55 -23.02
N THR A 161 -5.56 -29.61 -23.80
CA THR A 161 -4.80 -28.48 -23.24
C THR A 161 -5.72 -27.41 -22.64
N LEU A 162 -6.90 -27.22 -23.24
CA LEU A 162 -7.89 -26.23 -22.80
C LEU A 162 -8.62 -26.66 -21.51
N LYS A 163 -8.76 -27.98 -21.29
CA LYS A 163 -9.27 -28.53 -20.01
C LYS A 163 -8.32 -28.30 -18.84
N SER A 164 -7.01 -28.23 -19.05
CA SER A 164 -6.06 -27.96 -17.94
C SER A 164 -6.10 -26.51 -17.42
N ILE A 165 -6.72 -25.58 -18.17
CA ILE A 165 -6.76 -24.15 -17.84
C ILE A 165 -8.04 -23.80 -17.04
N THR A 166 -9.05 -24.66 -17.04
CA THR A 166 -10.32 -24.47 -16.29
C THR A 166 -10.29 -25.08 -14.87
N ASP A 167 -9.18 -25.69 -14.46
CA ASP A 167 -9.03 -26.33 -13.14
C ASP A 167 -8.88 -25.35 -11.96
N ASP A 168 -8.73 -24.04 -12.19
CA ASP A 168 -8.67 -23.04 -11.11
C ASP A 168 -10.07 -22.60 -10.60
N ASP A 169 -11.15 -22.88 -11.34
CA ASP A 169 -12.52 -22.65 -10.85
C ASP A 169 -12.96 -23.68 -9.79
N SER A 170 -12.19 -24.75 -9.59
CA SER A 170 -12.41 -25.77 -8.53
C SER A 170 -12.16 -25.25 -7.11
N ILE A 171 -11.71 -24.00 -6.95
CA ILE A 171 -11.50 -23.39 -5.63
C ILE A 171 -12.83 -23.17 -4.89
N ASN A 172 -13.95 -23.02 -5.61
CA ASN A 172 -15.27 -22.78 -5.02
C ASN A 172 -15.87 -23.98 -4.29
N ASP A 173 -15.33 -25.20 -4.47
CA ASP A 173 -15.90 -26.42 -3.88
C ASP A 173 -15.34 -26.78 -2.49
N TYR A 174 -14.41 -25.97 -1.94
CA TYR A 174 -13.90 -26.22 -0.59
C TYR A 174 -14.93 -25.83 0.49
N HIS A 175 -15.76 -26.79 0.87
CA HIS A 175 -16.64 -26.69 2.03
C HIS A 175 -15.85 -26.78 3.34
N PHE A 176 -15.23 -25.68 3.76
CA PHE A 176 -14.76 -25.55 5.13
C PHE A 176 -15.95 -25.58 6.10
N SER A 177 -15.86 -26.44 7.12
CA SER A 177 -16.80 -26.39 8.24
C SER A 177 -16.81 -25.00 8.89
N THR A 178 -17.97 -24.57 9.38
CA THR A 178 -18.13 -23.28 10.09
C THR A 178 -17.13 -23.13 11.25
N SER A 179 -16.83 -24.23 11.95
CA SER A 179 -15.83 -24.26 13.02
C SER A 179 -14.41 -23.95 12.50
N SER A 180 -14.02 -24.52 11.35
CA SER A 180 -12.72 -24.20 10.73
C SER A 180 -12.62 -22.74 10.30
N LYS A 181 -13.69 -22.19 9.70
CA LYS A 181 -13.76 -20.77 9.32
C LYS A 181 -13.55 -19.84 10.52
N HIS A 182 -14.25 -20.12 11.63
CA HIS A 182 -14.11 -19.34 12.86
C HIS A 182 -12.70 -19.43 13.45
N ARG A 183 -12.08 -20.63 13.43
CA ARG A 183 -10.69 -20.79 13.87
C ARG A 183 -9.72 -19.99 12.99
N LEU A 184 -9.86 -20.05 11.67
CA LEU A 184 -9.02 -19.29 10.74
C LEU A 184 -9.13 -17.78 11.02
N PHE A 185 -10.36 -17.26 11.14
CA PHE A 185 -10.58 -15.85 11.48
C PHE A 185 -9.86 -15.42 12.77
N ILE A 186 -9.87 -16.25 13.81
CA ILE A 186 -9.18 -15.94 15.08
C ILE A 186 -7.66 -16.02 14.93
N PHE A 187 -7.15 -17.12 14.36
CA PHE A 187 -5.71 -17.41 14.36
C PHE A 187 -4.92 -16.61 13.33
N GLU A 188 -5.55 -16.15 12.25
CA GLU A 188 -4.88 -15.46 11.16
C GLU A 188 -4.21 -14.14 11.62
N PRO A 189 -4.90 -13.17 12.25
CA PRO A 189 -4.23 -11.97 12.78
C PRO A 189 -3.17 -12.28 13.85
N ILE A 190 -3.35 -13.36 14.63
CA ILE A 190 -2.40 -13.76 15.67
C ILE A 190 -1.10 -14.26 15.03
N ILE A 191 -1.19 -15.19 14.09
CA ILE A 191 -0.03 -15.76 13.41
C ILE A 191 0.68 -14.69 12.58
N THR A 192 -0.09 -13.91 11.82
CA THR A 192 0.49 -12.86 10.99
C THR A 192 1.13 -11.77 11.84
N GLY A 193 0.43 -11.25 12.84
CA GLY A 193 0.90 -10.14 13.67
C GLY A 193 1.98 -10.50 14.68
N LEU A 194 1.97 -11.70 15.27
CA LEU A 194 2.89 -12.09 16.34
C LEU A 194 4.02 -13.03 15.91
N ILE A 195 3.91 -13.72 14.77
CA ILE A 195 4.92 -14.69 14.32
C ILE A 195 5.59 -14.22 13.04
N ILE A 196 4.82 -13.95 11.99
CA ILE A 196 5.38 -13.61 10.66
C ILE A 196 5.95 -12.20 10.68
N PHE A 197 5.21 -11.25 11.24
CA PHE A 197 5.59 -9.84 11.23
C PHE A 197 6.92 -9.52 11.93
N PRO A 198 7.25 -10.05 13.13
CA PRO A 198 8.56 -9.83 13.74
C PRO A 198 9.74 -10.26 12.86
N ILE A 199 9.59 -11.38 12.13
CA ILE A 199 10.62 -11.91 11.23
C ILE A 199 10.80 -10.96 10.03
N LEU A 200 9.71 -10.40 9.51
CA LEU A 200 9.74 -9.40 8.47
C LEU A 200 10.43 -8.11 8.92
N VAL A 201 10.10 -7.59 10.11
CA VAL A 201 10.77 -6.41 10.65
C VAL A 201 12.25 -6.70 10.89
N LEU A 202 12.60 -7.91 11.34
CA LEU A 202 13.99 -8.30 11.56
C LEU A 202 14.79 -8.29 10.25
N PHE A 203 14.21 -8.77 9.15
CA PHE A 203 14.81 -8.66 7.83
C PHE A 203 15.07 -7.19 7.45
N TRP A 204 14.07 -6.32 7.60
CA TRP A 204 14.18 -4.91 7.25
C TRP A 204 15.21 -4.19 8.12
N ALA A 205 15.16 -4.36 9.44
CA ALA A 205 16.12 -3.75 10.36
C ALA A 205 17.56 -4.18 10.08
N CYS A 206 17.79 -5.47 9.85
CA CYS A 206 19.12 -5.97 9.52
C CYS A 206 19.61 -5.44 8.17
N GLY A 207 18.75 -5.42 7.14
CA GLY A 207 19.10 -4.89 5.83
C GLY A 207 19.42 -3.40 5.87
N TRP A 208 18.60 -2.62 6.59
CA TRP A 208 18.81 -1.19 6.82
C TRP A 208 20.19 -0.93 7.47
N ASN A 209 20.48 -1.65 8.56
CA ASN A 209 21.75 -1.52 9.28
C ASN A 209 22.96 -1.96 8.43
N LEU A 210 22.80 -2.95 7.55
CA LEU A 210 23.86 -3.33 6.59
C LEU A 210 24.16 -2.21 5.60
N ILE A 211 23.13 -1.54 5.05
CA ILE A 211 23.32 -0.41 4.13
C ILE A 211 24.02 0.75 4.84
N LEU A 212 23.65 1.07 6.09
CA LEU A 212 24.34 2.08 6.91
C LEU A 212 25.82 1.74 7.14
N ILE A 213 26.14 0.47 7.41
CA ILE A 213 27.53 0.01 7.55
C ILE A 213 28.29 0.17 6.23
N MET A 214 27.67 -0.14 5.09
CA MET A 214 28.26 0.06 3.78
C MET A 214 28.51 1.55 3.49
N LEU A 215 27.57 2.42 3.82
CA LEU A 215 27.71 3.88 3.73
C LEU A 215 28.84 4.42 4.59
N ASN A 216 28.93 3.95 5.85
CA ASN A 216 30.01 4.32 6.76
C ASN A 216 31.37 3.92 6.18
N LYS A 217 31.49 2.69 5.67
CA LYS A 217 32.71 2.23 5.01
C LYS A 217 33.07 3.09 3.79
N TRP A 218 32.09 3.43 2.96
CA TRP A 218 32.27 4.24 1.76
C TRP A 218 32.80 5.64 2.09
N ASN A 219 32.31 6.25 3.16
CA ASN A 219 32.73 7.59 3.60
C ASN A 219 33.92 7.55 4.59
N SER A 220 34.59 6.40 4.74
CA SER A 220 35.72 6.20 5.67
C SER A 220 35.39 6.53 7.14
N PHE A 221 34.14 6.34 7.54
CA PHE A 221 33.70 6.44 8.94
C PHE A 221 33.97 5.15 9.70
N SER A 222 34.02 5.22 11.03
CA SER A 222 34.26 4.05 11.86
C SER A 222 33.12 3.03 11.71
N LEU A 223 33.48 1.77 11.46
CA LEU A 223 32.54 0.65 11.42
C LEU A 223 32.01 0.28 12.82
N THR A 224 32.65 0.77 13.88
CA THR A 224 32.25 0.50 15.27
C THR A 224 31.25 1.53 15.81
N LEU A 225 30.95 2.58 15.04
CA LEU A 225 30.03 3.62 15.49
C LEU A 225 28.63 2.98 15.58
N HIS A 226 28.20 2.69 16.79
CA HIS A 226 26.88 2.16 17.05
C HIS A 226 25.84 3.22 16.69
N LEU A 227 24.70 2.81 16.11
CA LEU A 227 23.60 3.71 15.73
C LEU A 227 23.12 4.61 16.89
N VAL A 228 23.30 4.11 18.12
CA VAL A 228 22.92 4.80 19.37
C VAL A 228 23.91 5.92 19.75
N GLU A 229 25.16 5.85 19.31
CA GLU A 229 26.19 6.86 19.65
C GLU A 229 26.28 8.01 18.62
N ILE A 230 25.56 7.91 17.50
CA ILE A 230 25.61 8.92 16.43
C ILE A 230 24.86 10.21 16.86
N ASP A 231 24.01 10.15 17.89
CA ASP A 231 22.95 11.13 18.08
C ASP A 231 23.38 12.52 18.61
N ASN A 232 24.56 12.69 19.22
CA ASN A 232 24.69 13.86 20.11
C ASN A 232 25.59 15.04 19.75
N ASN A 233 26.70 15.00 18.99
CA ASN A 233 27.50 16.26 18.84
C ASN A 233 28.51 16.36 17.67
N GLY A 234 28.49 15.49 16.67
CA GLY A 234 29.54 15.55 15.63
C GLY A 234 29.32 14.67 14.43
N TYR A 235 28.14 14.75 13.79
CA TYR A 235 27.90 14.08 12.53
C TYR A 235 28.97 14.48 11.51
N ASN A 236 29.77 13.50 11.08
CA ASN A 236 30.34 13.61 9.75
C ASN A 236 29.17 13.44 8.78
N ASN A 237 28.75 14.53 8.15
CA ASN A 237 27.71 14.47 7.14
C ASN A 237 28.16 13.52 6.03
N TYR A 238 27.25 12.64 5.59
CA TYR A 238 27.51 11.84 4.41
C TYR A 238 27.65 12.79 3.23
N THR A 239 28.54 12.45 2.31
CA THR A 239 28.64 13.24 1.08
C THR A 239 27.37 13.03 0.25
N TRP A 240 26.84 14.08 -0.37
CA TRP A 240 25.69 13.99 -1.29
C TRP A 240 25.88 12.89 -2.34
N THR A 241 27.10 12.73 -2.85
CA THR A 241 27.45 11.69 -3.82
C THR A 241 27.26 10.28 -3.25
N SER A 242 27.63 10.04 -1.98
CA SER A 242 27.48 8.74 -1.34
C SER A 242 26.02 8.33 -1.09
N LEU A 243 25.07 9.28 -1.05
CA LEU A 243 23.65 9.00 -0.88
C LEU A 243 22.92 8.95 -2.23
N ILE A 244 23.19 9.91 -3.12
CA ILE A 244 22.50 10.05 -4.40
C ILE A 244 22.86 8.91 -5.37
N VAL A 245 24.13 8.51 -5.44
CA VAL A 245 24.58 7.45 -6.36
C VAL A 245 23.89 6.11 -6.09
N PRO A 246 23.93 5.54 -4.88
CA PRO A 246 23.21 4.29 -4.59
C PRO A 246 21.69 4.43 -4.75
N TYR A 247 21.10 5.59 -4.43
CA TYR A 247 19.69 5.85 -4.71
C TYR A 247 19.36 5.72 -6.19
N PHE A 248 20.11 6.37 -7.09
CA PHE A 248 19.88 6.26 -8.53
C PHE A 248 20.16 4.87 -9.09
N ILE A 249 21.13 4.14 -8.54
CA ILE A 249 21.37 2.74 -8.88
C ILE A 249 20.15 1.91 -8.51
N ALA A 250 19.59 2.09 -7.31
CA ALA A 250 18.38 1.41 -6.87
C ALA A 250 17.19 1.74 -7.79
N GLN A 251 16.98 3.02 -8.12
CA GLN A 251 15.94 3.45 -9.06
C GLN A 251 16.10 2.84 -10.45
N PHE A 252 17.33 2.73 -10.95
CA PHE A 252 17.59 2.09 -12.24
C PHE A 252 17.28 0.60 -12.23
N ILE A 253 17.60 -0.11 -11.14
CA ILE A 253 17.26 -1.53 -10.96
C ILE A 253 15.74 -1.71 -10.89
N LEU A 254 15.03 -0.84 -10.15
CA LEU A 254 13.57 -0.84 -10.11
C LEU A 254 12.98 -0.60 -11.50
N LEU A 255 13.43 0.45 -12.21
CA LEU A 255 12.99 0.73 -13.58
C LEU A 255 13.15 -0.48 -14.50
N LEU A 256 14.31 -1.13 -14.47
CA LEU A 256 14.56 -2.34 -15.26
C LEU A 256 13.60 -3.45 -14.87
N THR A 257 13.30 -3.60 -13.59
CA THR A 257 12.37 -4.61 -13.08
C THR A 257 10.94 -4.34 -13.55
N TYR A 258 10.46 -3.09 -13.49
CA TYR A 258 9.16 -2.69 -14.01
C TYR A 258 9.07 -2.90 -15.53
N LEU A 259 10.10 -2.54 -16.30
CA LEU A 259 10.09 -2.72 -17.76
C LEU A 259 10.14 -4.20 -18.17
N LEU A 260 10.83 -5.04 -17.40
CA LEU A 260 10.94 -6.47 -17.67
C LEU A 260 9.85 -7.32 -17.02
N GLN A 261 8.94 -6.75 -16.22
CA GLN A 261 7.99 -7.50 -15.41
C GLN A 261 7.15 -8.49 -16.23
N ASP A 262 6.65 -8.09 -17.40
CA ASP A 262 5.81 -8.96 -18.24
C ASP A 262 6.63 -10.11 -18.84
N SER A 263 7.89 -9.85 -19.18
CA SER A 263 8.79 -10.88 -19.69
C SER A 263 9.14 -11.90 -18.61
N ILE A 264 9.43 -11.42 -17.39
CA ILE A 264 9.71 -12.26 -16.22
C ILE A 264 8.46 -13.07 -15.85
N TYR A 265 7.28 -12.43 -15.81
CA TYR A 265 6.00 -13.06 -15.56
C TYR A 265 5.71 -14.18 -16.55
N ASN A 266 5.77 -13.88 -17.86
CA ASN A 266 5.50 -14.87 -18.91
C ASN A 266 6.51 -16.02 -18.88
N PHE A 267 7.77 -15.73 -18.56
CA PHE A 267 8.79 -16.75 -18.41
C PHE A 267 8.50 -17.67 -17.21
N LEU A 268 8.24 -17.11 -16.03
CA LEU A 268 7.99 -17.88 -14.81
C LEU A 268 6.68 -18.67 -14.90
N LYS A 269 5.62 -18.07 -15.43
CA LYS A 269 4.29 -18.69 -15.52
C LYS A 269 4.20 -19.77 -16.59
N TYR A 270 4.68 -19.50 -17.81
CA TYR A 270 4.42 -20.37 -18.96
C TYR A 270 5.64 -21.17 -19.45
N LYS A 271 6.86 -20.63 -19.32
CA LYS A 271 8.06 -21.27 -19.89
C LYS A 271 8.83 -22.13 -18.89
N CYS A 272 8.83 -21.76 -17.62
CA CYS A 272 9.59 -22.46 -16.59
C CYS A 272 8.87 -23.74 -16.13
N LYS A 273 9.18 -24.87 -16.76
CA LYS A 273 8.57 -26.19 -16.45
C LYS A 273 9.06 -26.80 -15.14
N TYR A 274 10.27 -26.45 -14.68
CA TYR A 274 10.88 -27.05 -13.48
C TYR A 274 10.47 -26.28 -12.23
N TRP A 275 9.68 -26.90 -11.36
CA TRP A 275 9.18 -26.29 -10.12
C TRP A 275 10.29 -25.73 -9.22
N LEU A 276 11.41 -26.44 -9.08
CA LEU A 276 12.53 -25.97 -8.24
C LEU A 276 13.16 -24.69 -8.79
N LEU A 277 13.43 -24.66 -10.11
CA LEU A 277 13.99 -23.48 -10.77
C LEU A 277 13.02 -22.30 -10.68
N HIS A 278 11.73 -22.55 -10.92
CA HIS A 278 10.68 -21.55 -10.77
C HIS A 278 10.68 -20.93 -9.38
N SER A 279 10.69 -21.76 -8.33
CA SER A 279 10.73 -21.31 -6.93
C SER A 279 11.98 -20.48 -6.66
N ILE A 280 13.16 -20.97 -7.04
CA ILE A 280 14.44 -20.26 -6.82
C ILE A 280 14.43 -18.89 -7.52
N LEU A 281 14.00 -18.82 -8.77
CA LEU A 281 13.96 -17.57 -9.54
C LEU A 281 12.96 -16.57 -8.95
N LEU A 282 11.79 -17.03 -8.50
CA LEU A 282 10.80 -16.18 -7.84
C LEU A 282 11.36 -15.62 -6.53
N LYS A 283 11.99 -16.45 -5.68
CA LYS A 283 12.60 -15.98 -4.42
C LYS A 283 13.76 -15.02 -4.68
N PHE A 284 14.58 -15.30 -5.69
CA PHE A 284 15.67 -14.40 -6.07
C PHE A 284 15.14 -13.02 -6.50
N HIS A 285 14.10 -13.00 -7.34
CA HIS A 285 13.44 -11.76 -7.75
C HIS A 285 12.89 -10.97 -6.54
N ILE A 286 12.20 -11.65 -5.62
CA ILE A 286 11.69 -11.03 -4.39
C ILE A 286 12.83 -10.44 -3.55
N LEU A 287 13.92 -11.19 -3.34
CA LEU A 287 15.07 -10.70 -2.57
C LEU A 287 15.74 -9.49 -3.22
N LEU A 288 15.86 -9.49 -4.55
CA LEU A 288 16.42 -8.37 -5.32
C LEU A 288 15.58 -7.12 -5.12
N LEU A 289 14.25 -7.22 -5.28
CA LEU A 289 13.32 -6.11 -5.05
C LEU A 289 13.41 -5.60 -3.61
N ALA A 290 13.32 -6.49 -2.62
CA ALA A 290 13.40 -6.14 -1.20
C ALA A 290 14.68 -5.37 -0.87
N SER A 291 15.82 -5.88 -1.34
CA SER A 291 17.13 -5.24 -1.12
C SER A 291 17.20 -3.87 -1.79
N THR A 292 16.61 -3.73 -2.98
CA THR A 292 16.59 -2.46 -3.71
C THR A 292 15.71 -1.42 -3.00
N TYR A 293 14.55 -1.83 -2.48
CA TYR A 293 13.68 -0.98 -1.67
C TYR A 293 14.36 -0.54 -0.37
N ILE A 294 15.07 -1.43 0.32
CA ILE A 294 15.85 -1.06 1.52
C ILE A 294 16.87 0.03 1.19
N VAL A 295 17.61 -0.11 0.08
CA VAL A 295 18.57 0.93 -0.35
C VAL A 295 17.84 2.24 -0.66
N GLN A 296 16.75 2.22 -1.43
CA GLN A 296 15.97 3.41 -1.77
C GLN A 296 15.48 4.14 -0.52
N TRP A 297 14.85 3.41 0.41
CA TRP A 297 14.30 3.96 1.63
C TRP A 297 15.38 4.53 2.53
N GLU A 298 16.46 3.78 2.77
CA GLU A 298 17.55 4.21 3.64
C GLU A 298 18.27 5.44 3.07
N MET A 299 18.55 5.50 1.76
CA MET A 299 19.15 6.69 1.17
C MET A 299 18.26 7.92 1.33
N MET A 300 16.96 7.79 1.04
CA MET A 300 16.03 8.91 1.13
C MET A 300 15.82 9.36 2.59
N TRP A 301 15.73 8.42 3.52
CA TRP A 301 15.62 8.67 4.95
C TRP A 301 16.84 9.42 5.48
N THR A 302 18.04 8.98 5.10
CA THR A 302 19.30 9.61 5.51
C THR A 302 19.51 10.99 4.86
N ILE A 303 19.10 11.18 3.59
CA ILE A 303 19.07 12.52 2.96
C ILE A 303 18.16 13.45 3.76
N TRP A 304 16.98 12.96 4.15
CA TRP A 304 16.05 13.76 4.94
C TRP A 304 16.68 14.17 6.28
N ASP A 305 17.39 13.27 6.96
CA ASP A 305 18.00 13.52 8.27
C ASP A 305 19.11 14.54 8.27
N GLN A 306 19.91 14.57 7.20
CA GLN A 306 21.06 15.47 7.11
C GLN A 306 20.69 16.86 6.58
N TYR A 307 19.67 16.93 5.71
CA TYR A 307 19.38 18.16 4.97
C TYR A 307 18.06 18.83 5.37
N SER A 308 17.27 18.22 6.25
CA SER A 308 16.06 18.84 6.79
C SER A 308 16.28 19.43 8.18
N PRO A 309 15.62 20.55 8.52
CA PRO A 309 15.62 21.06 9.88
C PRO A 309 15.09 20.01 10.88
N GLN A 310 15.90 19.65 11.88
CA GLN A 310 15.55 18.64 12.91
C GLN A 310 14.54 19.13 13.97
N LYS A 311 13.67 20.08 13.59
CA LYS A 311 12.64 20.64 14.45
C LYS A 311 11.39 19.79 14.35
N TRP A 312 10.90 19.27 15.47
CA TRP A 312 9.75 18.35 15.51
C TRP A 312 8.50 18.85 14.78
N TYR A 313 8.21 20.16 14.86
CA TYR A 313 7.03 20.74 14.22
C TYR A 313 7.18 20.81 12.69
N PHE A 314 8.40 20.96 12.19
CA PHE A 314 8.68 20.93 10.76
C PHE A 314 8.50 19.51 10.22
N GLU A 315 9.04 18.52 10.93
CA GLU A 315 8.91 17.09 10.60
C GLU A 315 7.44 16.66 10.55
N ILE A 316 6.65 17.00 11.58
CA ILE A 316 5.21 16.70 11.61
C ILE A 316 4.45 17.43 10.49
N LEU A 317 4.73 18.72 10.26
CA LEU A 317 4.07 19.47 9.20
C LEU A 317 4.34 18.86 7.82
N MET A 318 5.58 18.43 7.56
CA MET A 318 5.94 17.75 6.32
C MET A 318 5.25 16.40 6.20
N SER A 319 5.17 15.60 7.27
CA SER A 319 4.43 14.33 7.24
C SER A 319 2.94 14.55 6.98
N LEU A 320 2.30 15.55 7.62
CA LEU A 320 0.89 15.89 7.37
C LEU A 320 0.67 16.39 5.93
N THR A 321 1.60 17.20 5.41
CA THR A 321 1.56 17.66 4.01
C THR A 321 1.68 16.48 3.06
N SER A 322 2.55 15.51 3.39
CA SER A 322 2.69 14.29 2.62
C SER A 322 1.43 13.42 2.63
N LEU A 323 0.79 13.25 3.80
CA LEU A 323 -0.50 12.57 3.90
C LEU A 323 -1.56 13.23 3.02
N PHE A 324 -1.65 14.56 3.06
CA PHE A 324 -2.57 15.30 2.21
C PHE A 324 -2.27 15.12 0.73
N ALA A 325 -0.99 15.18 0.33
CA ALA A 325 -0.56 14.95 -1.04
C ALA A 325 -0.91 13.53 -1.52
N LEU A 326 -0.74 12.50 -0.68
CA LEU A 326 -1.16 11.12 -0.99
C LEU A 326 -2.67 11.01 -1.19
N ILE A 327 -3.48 11.66 -0.34
CA ILE A 327 -4.94 11.69 -0.52
C ILE A 327 -5.30 12.38 -1.85
N VAL A 328 -4.61 13.46 -2.22
CA VAL A 328 -4.87 14.16 -3.49
C VAL A 328 -4.43 13.35 -4.70
N LEU A 329 -3.28 12.66 -4.61
CA LEU A 329 -2.68 11.91 -5.72
C LEU A 329 -3.39 10.57 -5.96
N ASN A 330 -3.57 9.78 -4.91
CA ASN A 330 -4.09 8.40 -4.99
C ASN A 330 -5.58 8.32 -4.61
N GLY A 331 -6.14 9.36 -4.00
CA GLY A 331 -7.46 9.32 -3.37
C GLY A 331 -7.43 8.67 -1.98
N HIS A 332 -6.49 7.76 -1.73
CA HIS A 332 -6.46 6.92 -0.53
C HIS A 332 -5.10 6.87 0.18
N LEU A 333 -5.13 6.46 1.45
CA LEU A 333 -3.94 6.27 2.30
C LEU A 333 -3.49 4.81 2.45
N CYS A 334 -4.02 3.86 1.67
CA CYS A 334 -3.70 2.44 1.86
C CYS A 334 -2.21 2.11 1.63
N ASP A 335 -1.51 2.89 0.79
CA ASP A 335 -0.07 2.71 0.50
C ASP A 335 0.85 3.01 1.70
N LEU A 336 0.33 3.65 2.74
CA LEU A 336 1.05 3.84 4.01
C LEU A 336 0.98 2.62 4.92
N VAL A 337 -0.02 1.78 4.71
CA VAL A 337 -0.26 0.59 5.53
C VAL A 337 0.59 -0.55 4.97
N CYS A 338 1.36 -1.19 5.84
CA CYS A 338 2.17 -2.35 5.49
C CYS A 338 1.88 -3.51 6.44
N ALA A 339 2.76 -4.51 6.49
CA ALA A 339 2.68 -5.54 7.52
C ALA A 339 2.64 -4.88 8.93
N PRO A 340 1.87 -5.40 9.90
CA PRO A 340 1.19 -6.69 9.93
C PRO A 340 -0.20 -6.74 9.29
N PHE A 341 -0.72 -5.64 8.74
CA PHE A 341 -2.06 -5.61 8.13
C PHE A 341 -2.07 -6.28 6.77
N LEU A 342 -1.03 -6.03 5.97
CA LEU A 342 -0.86 -6.60 4.64
C LEU A 342 0.27 -7.63 4.68
N VAL A 343 -0.08 -8.90 4.51
CA VAL A 343 0.86 -10.00 4.33
C VAL A 343 0.47 -10.78 3.09
N SER A 344 1.40 -10.83 2.16
CA SER A 344 1.27 -11.49 0.88
C SER A 344 1.90 -12.88 0.90
N TYR A 345 1.16 -13.84 0.37
CA TYR A 345 1.63 -15.11 -0.13
C TYR A 345 2.45 -14.99 -1.44
N ASP A 346 3.52 -15.77 -1.53
CA ASP A 346 4.44 -15.77 -2.67
C ASP A 346 3.81 -16.42 -3.91
N SER A 347 3.27 -15.60 -4.80
CA SER A 347 2.75 -16.02 -6.11
C SER A 347 3.35 -15.19 -7.24
N VAL A 348 3.38 -15.75 -8.43
CA VAL A 348 3.89 -15.05 -9.63
C VAL A 348 3.02 -13.83 -9.95
N GLU A 349 1.70 -13.97 -9.77
CA GLU A 349 0.71 -12.92 -9.97
C GLU A 349 0.97 -11.73 -9.06
N TYR A 350 1.17 -11.97 -7.76
CA TYR A 350 1.26 -10.90 -6.78
C TYR A 350 2.67 -10.31 -6.65
N CYS A 351 3.70 -11.10 -6.95
CA CYS A 351 5.10 -10.69 -6.74
C CYS A 351 5.72 -9.92 -7.90
N ILE A 352 5.20 -10.10 -9.13
CA ILE A 352 5.86 -9.59 -10.34
C ILE A 352 5.08 -8.42 -10.95
N GLN A 353 3.75 -8.48 -10.95
CA GLN A 353 2.93 -7.49 -11.62
C GLN A 353 2.58 -6.32 -10.69
N PHE A 354 3.15 -5.15 -10.97
CA PHE A 354 2.80 -3.91 -10.31
C PHE A 354 1.62 -3.24 -11.02
N GLY A 355 0.44 -3.32 -10.39
CA GLY A 355 -0.79 -2.71 -10.91
C GLY A 355 -0.82 -1.19 -10.69
N CYS A 356 -1.42 -0.46 -11.63
CA CYS A 356 -1.71 0.96 -11.46
C CYS A 356 -3.17 1.26 -11.85
N PRO A 357 -3.87 2.10 -11.06
CA PRO A 357 -5.25 2.46 -11.35
C PRO A 357 -5.42 3.33 -12.61
N LEU A 358 -4.35 3.91 -13.17
CA LEU A 358 -4.40 4.80 -14.33
C LEU A 358 -4.43 4.07 -15.70
N LEU A 359 -4.72 2.76 -15.71
CA LEU A 359 -4.75 1.99 -16.96
C LEU A 359 -5.85 2.50 -17.90
N THR A 360 -5.44 3.11 -19.01
CA THR A 360 -6.30 3.27 -20.19
C THR A 360 -6.02 2.12 -21.16
N ARG A 361 -7.09 1.46 -21.65
CA ARG A 361 -7.06 0.23 -22.48
C ARG A 361 -6.23 0.33 -23.77
N GLN A 362 -5.80 1.53 -24.16
CA GLN A 362 -5.19 1.81 -25.47
C GLN A 362 -3.66 1.97 -25.43
N MET A 363 -3.03 1.96 -24.26
CA MET A 363 -1.59 2.19 -24.14
C MET A 363 -0.79 0.88 -24.25
N SER A 364 0.40 0.93 -24.87
CA SER A 364 1.30 -0.22 -24.90
C SER A 364 1.83 -0.53 -23.50
N GLN A 365 1.93 -1.81 -23.18
CA GLN A 365 2.28 -2.30 -21.84
C GLN A 365 3.57 -1.69 -21.27
N TRP A 366 4.61 -1.51 -22.09
CA TRP A 366 5.87 -0.91 -21.63
C TRP A 366 5.71 0.55 -21.18
N ILE A 367 4.80 1.32 -21.81
CA ILE A 367 4.51 2.71 -21.40
C ILE A 367 3.76 2.71 -20.08
N ILE A 368 2.81 1.79 -19.92
CA ILE A 368 2.09 1.59 -18.65
C ILE A 368 3.11 1.30 -17.54
N ASN A 369 4.00 0.33 -17.74
CA ASN A 369 5.01 -0.03 -16.75
C ASN A 369 5.94 1.15 -16.41
N LEU A 370 6.31 1.95 -17.41
CA LEU A 370 7.14 3.14 -17.22
C LEU A 370 6.41 4.21 -16.39
N ILE A 371 5.15 4.50 -16.72
CA ILE A 371 4.32 5.45 -15.96
C ILE A 371 4.12 4.96 -14.53
N ASN A 372 3.87 3.67 -14.35
CA ASN A 372 3.71 3.05 -13.03
C ASN A 372 4.97 3.23 -12.18
N HIS A 373 6.13 2.95 -12.77
CA HIS A 373 7.41 3.17 -12.10
C HIS A 373 7.57 4.63 -11.67
N PHE A 374 7.31 5.60 -12.57
CA PHE A 374 7.43 7.01 -12.21
C PHE A 374 6.45 7.43 -11.13
N LEU A 375 5.17 7.07 -11.26
CA LEU A 375 4.14 7.44 -10.29
C LEU A 375 4.45 6.85 -8.90
N TYR A 376 4.69 5.54 -8.84
CA TYR A 376 4.90 4.87 -7.56
C TYR A 376 6.26 5.19 -6.95
N GLU A 377 7.35 5.07 -7.71
CA GLU A 377 8.69 5.16 -7.12
C GLU A 377 9.15 6.60 -6.84
N TYR A 378 8.73 7.57 -7.66
CA TYR A 378 9.13 8.96 -7.48
C TYR A 378 8.11 9.80 -6.71
N PHE A 379 6.82 9.48 -6.73
CA PHE A 379 5.82 10.26 -6.00
C PHE A 379 5.32 9.53 -4.77
N VAL A 380 4.67 8.37 -4.94
CA VAL A 380 4.03 7.66 -3.82
C VAL A 380 5.06 7.23 -2.78
N SER A 381 6.16 6.58 -3.20
CA SER A 381 7.21 6.08 -2.31
C SER A 381 7.90 7.21 -1.53
N ILE A 382 8.27 8.31 -2.18
CA ILE A 382 8.89 9.46 -1.51
C ILE A 382 7.93 10.10 -0.50
N LEU A 383 6.67 10.29 -0.87
CA LEU A 383 5.65 10.81 0.04
C LEU A 383 5.46 9.89 1.25
N THR A 384 5.36 8.58 1.01
CA THR A 384 5.29 7.57 2.08
C THR A 384 6.50 7.67 3.02
N ILE A 385 7.72 7.75 2.49
CA ILE A 385 8.94 7.90 3.31
C ILE A 385 8.86 9.17 4.18
N VAL A 386 8.49 10.31 3.61
CA VAL A 386 8.36 11.58 4.37
C VAL A 386 7.27 11.50 5.44
N ALA A 387 6.15 10.83 5.15
CA ALA A 387 5.09 10.61 6.11
C ALA A 387 5.58 9.74 7.29
N TRP A 388 6.15 8.57 7.01
CA TRP A 388 6.73 7.68 8.01
C TRP A 388 7.80 8.39 8.86
N ARG A 389 8.73 9.07 8.20
CA ARG A 389 9.90 9.70 8.81
C ARG A 389 9.54 10.67 9.93
N GLY A 390 8.64 11.62 9.67
CA GLY A 390 8.35 12.67 10.64
C GLY A 390 7.55 12.17 11.84
N PHE A 391 6.62 11.22 11.65
CA PHE A 391 5.96 10.56 12.77
C PHE A 391 6.92 9.69 13.59
N TYR A 392 7.84 8.97 12.93
CA TYR A 392 8.85 8.16 13.60
C TYR A 392 9.76 9.03 14.48
N ASN A 393 10.29 10.14 13.93
CA ASN A 393 11.12 11.09 14.70
C ASN A 393 10.37 11.72 15.87
N PHE A 394 9.09 12.05 15.67
CA PHE A 394 8.28 12.59 16.73
C PHE A 394 8.16 11.59 17.89
N LEU A 395 7.93 10.31 17.60
CA LEU A 395 7.90 9.28 18.64
C LEU A 395 9.26 9.10 19.30
N ASP A 396 10.37 9.09 18.55
CA ASP A 396 11.71 8.94 19.13
C ASP A 396 12.07 10.07 20.11
N LYS A 397 11.71 11.31 19.77
CA LYS A 397 12.00 12.47 20.62
C LYS A 397 11.11 12.54 21.87
N TYR A 398 9.85 12.11 21.79
CA TYR A 398 8.85 12.38 22.83
C TYR A 398 8.35 11.15 23.60
N LEU A 399 8.42 9.94 23.03
CA LEU A 399 7.92 8.73 23.69
C LEU A 399 9.03 8.09 24.53
N TYR A 400 9.25 8.63 25.74
CA TYR A 400 10.22 8.11 26.72
C TYR A 400 11.65 7.91 26.16
N PRO A 401 12.31 8.97 25.67
CA PRO A 401 13.63 8.86 25.05
C PRO A 401 14.72 8.30 25.98
N GLY A 402 14.56 8.41 27.30
CA GLY A 402 15.52 7.89 28.28
C GLY A 402 15.30 6.44 28.72
N ASN A 403 14.25 5.76 28.24
CA ASN A 403 13.95 4.38 28.63
C ASN A 403 13.41 3.60 27.42
N VAL A 404 14.33 2.94 26.70
CA VAL A 404 14.04 2.21 25.47
C VAL A 404 13.03 1.07 25.71
N ASP A 405 13.15 0.34 26.82
CA ASP A 405 12.26 -0.78 27.13
C ASP A 405 10.82 -0.34 27.36
N LEU A 406 10.64 0.75 28.10
CA LEU A 406 9.32 1.31 28.36
C LEU A 406 8.73 1.92 27.07
N SER A 407 9.56 2.58 26.27
CA SER A 407 9.15 3.11 24.96
C SER A 407 8.67 1.98 24.03
N ALA A 408 9.44 0.88 23.95
CA ALA A 408 9.10 -0.30 23.17
C ALA A 408 7.83 -0.99 23.68
N GLY A 409 7.71 -1.17 25.01
CA GLY A 409 6.54 -1.76 25.63
C GLY A 409 5.25 -0.98 25.33
N LEU A 410 5.29 0.36 25.39
CA LEU A 410 4.14 1.20 25.04
C LEU A 410 3.81 1.15 23.55
N CYS A 411 4.84 1.16 22.69
CA CYS A 411 4.69 0.96 21.26
C CYS A 411 3.94 -0.34 20.94
N PHE A 412 4.33 -1.46 21.54
CA PHE A 412 3.62 -2.73 21.37
C PHE A 412 2.23 -2.70 21.94
N LEU A 413 2.05 -2.18 23.16
CA LEU A 413 0.75 -2.16 23.81
C LEU A 413 -0.28 -1.42 22.95
N PHE A 414 0.00 -0.17 22.58
CA PHE A 414 -0.93 0.63 21.78
C PHE A 414 -1.02 0.14 20.32
N GLY A 415 0.12 -0.24 19.73
CA GLY A 415 0.19 -0.76 18.38
C GLY A 415 -0.66 -2.01 18.19
N TYR A 416 -0.48 -3.03 19.04
CA TYR A 416 -1.22 -4.29 18.94
C TYR A 416 -2.69 -4.18 19.36
N ILE A 417 -3.03 -3.36 20.36
CA ILE A 417 -4.44 -3.08 20.68
C ILE A 417 -5.15 -2.54 19.44
N LEU A 418 -4.54 -1.56 18.77
CA LEU A 418 -5.12 -0.97 17.57
C LEU A 418 -5.15 -1.96 16.39
N TYR A 419 -4.11 -2.77 16.23
CA TYR A 419 -4.04 -3.82 15.20
C TYR A 419 -5.16 -4.85 15.34
N PHE A 420 -5.29 -5.47 16.52
CA PHE A 420 -6.31 -6.50 16.73
C PHE A 420 -7.72 -5.93 16.65
N LEU A 421 -7.93 -4.71 17.17
CA LEU A 421 -9.21 -4.02 17.04
C LEU A 421 -9.55 -3.76 15.57
N LEU A 422 -8.62 -3.23 14.78
CA LEU A 422 -8.86 -2.99 13.36
C LEU A 422 -9.08 -4.30 12.61
N MET A 423 -8.30 -5.37 12.86
CA MET A 423 -8.43 -6.65 12.16
C MET A 423 -9.74 -7.38 12.47
N TYR A 424 -10.12 -7.52 13.75
CA TYR A 424 -11.33 -8.28 14.11
C TYR A 424 -12.62 -7.51 13.88
N PHE A 425 -12.58 -6.17 13.83
CA PHE A 425 -13.77 -5.35 13.66
C PHE A 425 -13.89 -4.71 12.26
N GLN A 426 -13.11 -5.13 11.25
CA GLN A 426 -13.22 -4.58 9.88
C GLN A 426 -14.66 -4.62 9.34
N THR A 427 -15.28 -5.81 9.32
CA THR A 427 -16.65 -6.00 8.85
C THR A 427 -17.64 -5.19 9.68
N TYR A 428 -17.43 -5.14 10.99
CA TYR A 428 -18.29 -4.36 11.88
C TYR A 428 -18.20 -2.86 11.58
N PHE A 429 -17.01 -2.33 11.27
CA PHE A 429 -16.85 -0.94 10.88
C PHE A 429 -17.55 -0.62 9.55
N GLU A 430 -17.48 -1.50 8.57
CA GLU A 430 -18.24 -1.37 7.32
C GLU A 430 -19.76 -1.40 7.58
N ASP A 431 -20.23 -2.30 8.43
CA ASP A 431 -21.65 -2.38 8.80
C ASP A 431 -22.11 -1.12 9.55
N LEU A 432 -21.27 -0.56 10.42
CA LEU A 432 -21.55 0.69 11.13
C LEU A 432 -21.64 1.88 10.18
N ASN A 433 -20.79 1.93 9.17
CA ASN A 433 -20.80 2.98 8.15
C ASN A 433 -22.15 3.00 7.40
N ILE A 434 -22.68 1.82 7.07
CA ILE A 434 -23.98 1.68 6.40
C ILE A 434 -25.14 1.98 7.36
N LYS A 435 -25.02 1.62 8.64
CA LYS A 435 -26.12 1.69 9.61
C LYS A 435 -26.46 3.11 10.08
N TYR A 436 -25.47 3.99 10.21
CA TYR A 436 -25.70 5.34 10.76
C TYR A 436 -25.84 6.38 9.65
N GLU A 437 -26.96 7.11 9.65
CA GLU A 437 -27.29 8.10 8.61
C GLU A 437 -26.22 9.17 8.41
N PHE A 438 -25.56 9.62 9.49
CA PHE A 438 -24.46 10.58 9.40
C PHE A 438 -23.26 10.01 8.64
N TRP A 439 -22.83 8.79 8.99
CA TRP A 439 -21.69 8.14 8.34
C TRP A 439 -22.02 7.73 6.91
N ALA A 440 -23.25 7.25 6.67
CA ALA A 440 -23.76 7.01 5.33
C ALA A 440 -23.75 8.30 4.50
N PHE A 441 -24.21 9.43 5.04
CA PHE A 441 -24.15 10.73 4.37
C PHE A 441 -22.71 11.14 4.04
N VAL A 442 -21.78 11.03 5.00
CA VAL A 442 -20.36 11.34 4.77
C VAL A 442 -19.79 10.43 3.70
N SER A 443 -20.05 9.12 3.74
CA SER A 443 -19.56 8.16 2.75
C SER A 443 -20.22 8.32 1.37
N ILE A 444 -21.43 8.85 1.29
CA ILE A 444 -22.06 9.19 0.00
C ILE A 444 -21.38 10.41 -0.64
N ASN A 445 -21.06 11.43 0.16
CA ASN A 445 -20.45 12.66 -0.35
C ASN A 445 -18.93 12.56 -0.49
N PHE A 446 -18.29 11.75 0.34
CA PHE A 446 -16.85 11.56 0.44
C PHE A 446 -16.54 10.07 0.71
N PRO A 447 -16.77 9.17 -0.26
CA PRO A 447 -16.65 7.72 -0.07
C PRO A 447 -15.29 7.30 0.47
N GLN A 448 -14.23 7.97 0.02
CA GLN A 448 -12.87 7.63 0.45
C GLN A 448 -12.48 8.20 1.82
N PHE A 449 -13.24 9.16 2.36
CA PHE A 449 -12.88 9.82 3.62
C PHE A 449 -12.92 8.84 4.80
N TYR A 450 -13.97 8.03 4.87
CA TYR A 450 -14.13 7.03 5.93
C TYR A 450 -13.02 5.98 5.88
N HIS A 451 -12.74 5.42 4.71
CA HIS A 451 -11.62 4.48 4.51
C HIS A 451 -10.27 5.11 4.83
N ASN A 452 -10.06 6.38 4.50
CA ASN A 452 -8.83 7.10 4.83
C ASN A 452 -8.63 7.27 6.34
N ILE A 453 -9.69 7.41 7.14
CA ILE A 453 -9.58 7.39 8.61
C ILE A 453 -9.11 6.01 9.08
N GLN A 454 -9.67 4.93 8.54
CA GLN A 454 -9.26 3.57 8.90
C GLN A 454 -7.82 3.28 8.47
N HIS A 455 -7.40 3.73 7.28
CA HIS A 455 -6.02 3.66 6.81
C HIS A 455 -5.06 4.46 7.69
N LEU A 456 -5.47 5.65 8.15
CA LEU A 456 -4.66 6.44 9.08
C LEU A 456 -4.49 5.73 10.43
N LEU A 457 -5.55 5.12 10.98
CA LEU A 457 -5.47 4.33 12.20
C LEU A 457 -4.57 3.08 12.02
N ALA A 458 -4.70 2.39 10.88
CA ALA A 458 -3.82 1.26 10.56
C ALA A 458 -2.36 1.70 10.41
N PHE A 459 -2.10 2.83 9.75
CA PHE A 459 -0.77 3.42 9.63
C PHE A 459 -0.16 3.75 11.01
N ILE A 460 -0.94 4.38 11.92
CA ILE A 460 -0.48 4.66 13.29
C ILE A 460 -0.14 3.35 14.02
N SER A 461 -0.97 2.32 13.88
CA SER A 461 -0.71 0.98 14.44
C SER A 461 0.58 0.38 13.86
N CYS A 462 0.75 0.37 12.54
CA CYS A 462 1.98 -0.06 11.87
C CYS A 462 3.19 0.66 12.46
N LEU A 463 3.17 1.99 12.49
CA LEU A 463 4.29 2.79 12.94
C LEU A 463 4.70 2.44 14.38
N LEU A 464 3.73 2.27 15.28
CA LEU A 464 4.00 1.88 16.67
C LEU A 464 4.62 0.48 16.77
N ILE A 465 4.08 -0.52 16.08
CA ILE A 465 4.59 -1.89 16.18
C ILE A 465 5.96 -2.03 15.48
N TRP A 466 6.14 -1.42 14.31
CA TRP A 466 7.43 -1.38 13.60
C TRP A 466 8.51 -0.78 14.50
N ARG A 467 8.25 0.42 15.04
CA ARG A 467 9.18 1.10 15.96
C ARG A 467 9.48 0.24 17.20
N GLY A 468 8.46 -0.39 17.78
CA GLY A 468 8.62 -1.30 18.92
C GLY A 468 9.60 -2.43 18.65
N TYR A 469 9.43 -3.14 17.52
CA TYR A 469 10.36 -4.22 17.13
C TYR A 469 11.74 -3.70 16.78
N TRP A 470 11.82 -2.58 16.06
CA TRP A 470 13.09 -1.97 15.70
C TRP A 470 13.94 -1.67 16.94
N MET A 471 13.35 -1.05 17.96
CA MET A 471 14.02 -0.78 19.24
C MET A 471 14.47 -2.06 19.96
N ILE A 472 13.64 -3.11 19.98
CA ILE A 472 14.04 -4.39 20.57
C ILE A 472 15.24 -4.97 19.82
N PHE A 473 15.20 -4.97 18.49
CA PHE A 473 16.27 -5.55 17.68
C PHE A 473 17.56 -4.78 17.85
N ASP A 474 17.51 -3.46 17.81
CA ASP A 474 18.68 -2.61 18.03
C ASP A 474 19.22 -2.73 19.47
N THR A 475 18.40 -3.05 20.47
CA THR A 475 18.84 -3.13 21.88
C THR A 475 19.32 -4.51 22.30
N TYR A 476 18.76 -5.58 21.72
CA TYR A 476 18.92 -6.94 22.26
C TYR A 476 19.59 -7.92 21.30
N ILE A 477 19.63 -7.63 19.99
CA ILE A 477 20.17 -8.58 19.01
C ILE A 477 21.68 -8.33 18.83
N TYR A 478 22.48 -8.99 19.66
CA TYR A 478 23.94 -9.00 19.58
C TYR A 478 24.49 -10.43 19.71
N ILE A 479 24.84 -11.04 18.58
CA ILE A 479 25.38 -12.40 18.54
C ILE A 479 26.90 -12.38 18.42
N PHE A 480 27.44 -11.59 17.49
CA PHE A 480 28.87 -11.48 17.23
C PHE A 480 29.44 -10.13 17.66
N LYS A 481 30.73 -10.11 18.01
CA LYS A 481 31.48 -8.89 18.33
C LYS A 481 31.51 -7.89 17.17
N GLU A 482 31.49 -8.41 15.94
CA GLU A 482 31.43 -7.62 14.72
C GLU A 482 29.98 -7.57 14.21
N TYR A 483 29.35 -6.40 14.35
CA TYR A 483 27.91 -6.20 14.11
C TYR A 483 27.45 -6.60 12.70
N HIS A 484 28.28 -6.35 11.68
CA HIS A 484 27.92 -6.62 10.30
C HIS A 484 27.69 -8.12 10.01
N TYR A 485 28.39 -9.03 10.69
CA TYR A 485 28.11 -10.46 10.56
C TYR A 485 26.78 -10.85 11.19
N THR A 486 26.42 -10.25 12.33
CA THR A 486 25.11 -10.46 12.98
C THR A 486 23.98 -10.04 12.05
N TYR A 487 24.05 -8.81 11.50
CA TYR A 487 23.01 -8.31 10.61
C TYR A 487 22.94 -9.11 9.30
N LEU A 488 24.07 -9.47 8.69
CA LEU A 488 24.07 -10.29 7.47
C LEU A 488 23.46 -11.66 7.71
N LEU A 489 23.83 -12.33 8.82
CA LEU A 489 23.28 -13.62 9.18
C LEU A 489 21.76 -13.53 9.35
N LEU A 490 21.27 -12.55 10.12
CA LEU A 490 19.86 -12.41 10.42
C LEU A 490 19.04 -11.92 9.23
N PHE A 491 19.61 -11.10 8.35
CA PHE A 491 19.03 -10.75 7.06
C PHE A 491 18.77 -12.00 6.21
N ILE A 492 19.79 -12.87 6.06
CA ILE A 492 19.67 -14.12 5.29
C ILE A 492 18.70 -15.10 5.97
N VAL A 493 18.83 -15.32 7.28
CA VAL A 493 17.98 -16.25 8.02
C VAL A 493 16.52 -15.81 7.98
N SER A 494 16.23 -14.53 8.22
CA SER A 494 14.86 -14.01 8.17
C SER A 494 14.24 -14.17 6.79
N PHE A 495 15.01 -13.89 5.73
CA PHE A 495 14.55 -14.13 4.36
C PHE A 495 14.26 -15.61 4.10
N LEU A 496 15.17 -16.51 4.51
CA LEU A 496 14.99 -17.95 4.33
C LEU A 496 13.76 -18.47 5.08
N VAL A 497 13.53 -18.01 6.31
CA VAL A 497 12.35 -18.39 7.09
C VAL A 497 11.08 -17.91 6.39
N MET A 498 11.03 -16.65 5.94
CA MET A 498 9.88 -16.15 5.16
C MET A 498 9.71 -16.89 3.82
N ALA A 499 10.81 -17.28 3.17
CA ALA A 499 10.77 -18.02 1.92
C ALA A 499 10.18 -19.42 2.11
N LEU A 500 10.51 -20.08 3.22
CA LEU A 500 9.94 -21.36 3.63
C LEU A 500 8.46 -21.22 4.01
N LEU A 501 8.08 -20.13 4.68
CA LEU A 501 6.69 -19.79 4.97
C LEU A 501 5.92 -19.32 3.72
N GLN A 502 6.58 -19.11 2.58
CA GLN A 502 5.95 -18.58 1.37
C GLN A 502 5.33 -17.18 1.56
N THR A 503 5.98 -16.34 2.38
CA THR A 503 5.58 -14.94 2.64
C THR A 503 6.68 -13.93 2.35
N SER A 504 7.73 -14.31 1.61
CA SER A 504 8.86 -13.40 1.31
C SER A 504 8.41 -12.13 0.56
N SER A 505 7.35 -12.22 -0.23
CA SER A 505 6.78 -11.09 -0.97
C SER A 505 6.29 -9.98 -0.07
N SER A 506 5.92 -10.29 1.18
CA SER A 506 5.45 -9.31 2.16
C SER A 506 6.53 -8.30 2.53
N ILE A 507 7.79 -8.62 2.24
CA ILE A 507 8.95 -7.77 2.46
C ILE A 507 8.98 -6.61 1.46
N ASN A 508 8.39 -6.77 0.28
CA ASN A 508 8.35 -5.73 -0.75
C ASN A 508 7.16 -4.78 -0.48
N GLY A 509 7.31 -3.50 -0.83
CA GLY A 509 6.17 -2.59 -1.00
C GLY A 509 6.13 -2.13 -2.46
N PRO A 510 4.98 -1.88 -3.10
CA PRO A 510 3.59 -2.10 -2.69
C PRO A 510 3.12 -3.56 -2.95
N LEU A 511 2.19 -4.03 -2.12
CA LEU A 511 1.58 -5.35 -2.26
C LEU A 511 0.31 -5.27 -3.11
N SER A 512 0.18 -6.18 -4.07
CA SER A 512 -1.10 -6.40 -4.74
C SER A 512 -2.08 -7.08 -3.76
N ASN A 513 -3.34 -6.65 -3.80
CA ASN A 513 -4.37 -7.17 -2.90
C ASN A 513 -4.59 -8.66 -3.13
N MET A 514 -4.56 -9.44 -2.04
CA MET A 514 -4.91 -10.84 -2.08
C MET A 514 -6.42 -11.04 -2.07
N PRO A 515 -6.93 -12.05 -2.80
CA PRO A 515 -8.34 -12.38 -2.79
C PRO A 515 -8.70 -12.95 -1.41
N ASP A 516 -9.62 -12.27 -0.74
CA ASP A 516 -10.24 -12.77 0.47
C ASP A 516 -11.49 -13.58 0.12
N TYR A 517 -11.30 -14.88 -0.09
CA TYR A 517 -12.36 -15.83 -0.47
C TYR A 517 -13.52 -15.89 0.53
N PHE A 518 -13.27 -15.57 1.80
CA PHE A 518 -14.30 -15.61 2.84
C PHE A 518 -14.80 -14.24 3.26
N SER A 519 -14.24 -13.17 2.70
CA SER A 519 -14.55 -11.78 3.07
C SER A 519 -14.40 -11.53 4.59
N PHE A 520 -13.44 -12.21 5.23
CA PHE A 520 -13.11 -12.03 6.64
C PHE A 520 -12.52 -10.65 6.92
N PHE A 521 -11.69 -10.15 6.01
CA PHE A 521 -10.92 -8.93 6.14
C PHE A 521 -11.09 -8.10 4.85
N PRO A 522 -12.26 -7.46 4.67
CA PRO A 522 -12.61 -6.78 3.43
C PRO A 522 -11.69 -5.60 3.10
N LEU A 523 -11.04 -5.00 4.09
CA LEU A 523 -10.19 -3.83 3.91
C LEU A 523 -8.69 -4.18 3.90
N TYR A 524 -8.26 -5.06 4.79
CA TYR A 524 -6.87 -5.53 4.84
C TYR A 524 -6.85 -7.05 4.68
N PRO A 525 -6.78 -7.57 3.43
CA PRO A 525 -6.87 -9.00 3.17
C PRO A 525 -5.66 -9.72 3.76
N ASN A 526 -5.80 -10.18 4.99
CA ASN A 526 -4.83 -11.02 5.69
C ASN A 526 -5.35 -12.45 5.59
N CYS A 527 -5.09 -13.10 4.45
CA CYS A 527 -5.65 -14.42 4.12
C CYS A 527 -4.56 -15.47 3.91
N TYR A 528 -3.37 -15.23 4.47
CA TYR A 528 -2.20 -16.09 4.28
C TYR A 528 -2.45 -17.51 4.79
N LEU A 529 -2.90 -17.67 6.05
CA LEU A 529 -3.16 -18.98 6.66
C LEU A 529 -4.28 -19.69 5.91
N THR A 530 -5.30 -18.94 5.52
CA THR A 530 -6.41 -19.45 4.72
C THR A 530 -5.92 -20.06 3.39
N ILE A 531 -5.13 -19.30 2.63
CA ILE A 531 -4.54 -19.76 1.36
C ILE A 531 -3.62 -20.96 1.57
N MET A 532 -2.80 -20.94 2.64
CA MET A 532 -1.91 -22.04 2.99
C MET A 532 -2.67 -23.33 3.30
N VAL A 533 -3.70 -23.27 4.15
CA VAL A 533 -4.52 -24.44 4.48
C VAL A 533 -5.20 -24.99 3.23
N MET A 534 -5.73 -24.13 2.35
CA MET A 534 -6.32 -24.55 1.08
C MET A 534 -5.30 -25.30 0.21
N LYS A 535 -4.10 -24.75 0.03
CA LYS A 535 -3.04 -25.39 -0.77
C LYS A 535 -2.56 -26.71 -0.19
N TYR A 536 -2.34 -26.79 1.12
CA TYR A 536 -1.94 -28.04 1.77
C TYR A 536 -3.04 -29.09 1.70
N SER A 537 -4.30 -28.71 1.87
CA SER A 537 -5.42 -29.64 1.75
C SER A 537 -5.51 -30.25 0.34
N LYS A 538 -5.31 -29.45 -0.71
CA LYS A 538 -5.23 -29.92 -2.12
C LYS A 538 -4.05 -30.86 -2.34
N PHE A 539 -2.89 -30.54 -1.74
CA PHE A 539 -1.70 -31.38 -1.84
C PHE A 539 -1.91 -32.76 -1.19
N PHE A 540 -2.38 -32.81 0.05
CA PHE A 540 -2.62 -34.07 0.76
C PHE A 540 -3.82 -34.86 0.22
N GLY A 541 -4.88 -34.20 -0.25
CA GLY A 541 -6.04 -34.87 -0.87
C GLY A 541 -5.63 -35.72 -2.08
N ARG A 542 -4.74 -35.21 -2.93
CA ARG A 542 -4.21 -35.94 -4.09
C ARG A 542 -3.40 -37.20 -3.72
N PHE A 543 -2.78 -37.24 -2.55
CA PHE A 543 -2.10 -38.45 -2.07
C PHE A 543 -3.09 -39.51 -1.57
N GLY A 544 -4.23 -39.09 -1.02
CA GLY A 544 -5.29 -40.00 -0.55
C GLY A 544 -5.99 -40.73 -1.68
N GLU A 545 -6.29 -40.05 -2.79
CA GLU A 545 -6.98 -40.68 -3.94
C GLU A 545 -6.08 -41.70 -4.67
N ASN A 546 -4.79 -41.38 -4.85
CA ASN A 546 -3.84 -42.25 -5.55
C ASN A 546 -3.41 -43.52 -4.78
N THR A 547 -3.80 -43.67 -3.51
CA THR A 547 -3.50 -44.87 -2.69
C THR A 547 -4.69 -45.84 -2.59
N SER A 548 -5.80 -45.55 -3.27
CA SER A 548 -7.00 -46.40 -3.32
C SER A 548 -7.11 -47.27 -4.59
N LEU A 549 -6.05 -47.31 -5.40
CA LEU A 549 -5.84 -48.22 -6.52
C LEU A 549 -4.80 -49.27 -6.13
#